data_AF-A0AAE6JFA2-F1
#
_entry.id   AF-A0AAE6JFA2-F1
#
_cell.length_a   1.000
_cell.length_b   1.000
_cell.length_c   1.000
_cell.angle_alpha   90.00
_cell.angle_beta   90.00
_cell.angle_gamma   90.00
#
_symmetry.space_group_name_H-M   'P 1'
#
loop_
_entity.id
_entity.type
_entity.pdbx_description
1 polymer ?
#
loop_
_entity_poly.entity_id
_entity_poly.type
_entity_poly.pdbx_seq_one_letter_code
_entity_poly.pdbx_strand_id
1 'polypeptide(L)' 'MTTMILQVPEALEKEHDETVRLIAAKLYEAGKLSLAQAAEMCSMKKWDFAEILINFGVNYLDPSVKADLDRD' A
#
# COMPACT_ATOMS: atom_id res chain seq x y z
N MET A 1 16.32 1.09 -9.31
CA MET A 1 15.24 0.16 -8.93
C MET A 1 15.72 -1.26 -9.11
N THR A 2 15.22 -2.17 -8.27
CA THR A 2 15.48 -3.60 -8.39
C THR A 2 14.19 -4.29 -8.79
N THR A 3 14.24 -5.21 -9.76
CA THR A 3 13.06 -5.93 -10.24
C THR A 3 12.83 -7.18 -9.41
N MET A 4 11.63 -7.32 -8.87
CA MET A 4 11.16 -8.53 -8.18
C MET A 4 10.07 -9.18 -9.04
N ILE A 5 10.18 -10.49 -9.30
CA ILE A 5 9.19 -11.25 -10.06
C ILE A 5 8.30 -11.97 -9.05
N LEU A 6 7.00 -11.69 -9.09
CA LEU A 6 6.00 -12.33 -8.24
C LEU A 6 5.03 -13.14 -9.11
N GLN A 7 4.80 -14.40 -8.77
CA GLN A 7 3.74 -15.17 -9.42
C GLN A 7 2.42 -14.86 -8.74
N VAL A 8 1.48 -14.31 -9.52
CA VAL A 8 0.13 -13.96 -9.07
C VAL A 8 -0.90 -14.75 -9.89
N PRO A 9 -2.07 -15.06 -9.32
CA PRO A 9 -3.19 -15.61 -10.07
C PRO A 9 -3.63 -14.67 -11.21
N GLU A 10 -4.10 -15.24 -12.32
CA GLU A 10 -4.50 -14.52 -13.54
C GLU A 10 -5.58 -13.44 -13.29
N ALA A 11 -6.41 -13.62 -12.26
CA ALA A 11 -7.38 -12.62 -11.83
C ALA A 11 -6.75 -11.28 -11.44
N LEU A 12 -5.57 -11.30 -10.79
CA LEU A 12 -4.85 -10.10 -10.40
C LEU A 12 -4.13 -9.44 -11.58
N GLU A 13 -3.84 -10.19 -12.64
CA GLU A 13 -3.29 -9.62 -13.88
C GLU A 13 -4.35 -8.79 -14.61
N LYS A 14 -5.62 -9.21 -14.58
CA LYS A 14 -6.73 -8.42 -15.14
C LYS A 14 -6.89 -7.05 -14.47
N GLU A 15 -6.50 -6.95 -13.20
CA GLU A 15 -6.51 -5.73 -12.39
C GLU A 15 -5.07 -5.35 -11.99
N HIS A 16 -4.13 -5.43 -12.93
CA HIS A 16 -2.70 -5.23 -12.67
C HIS A 16 -2.41 -3.90 -11.95
N ASP A 17 -2.98 -2.80 -12.45
CA ASP A 17 -2.76 -1.45 -11.90
C ASP A 17 -3.24 -1.34 -10.44
N GLU A 18 -4.40 -1.92 -10.16
CA GLU A 18 -5.03 -1.91 -8.84
C GLU A 18 -4.28 -2.82 -7.85
N THR A 19 -3.82 -3.97 -8.34
CA THR A 19 -2.96 -4.90 -7.60
C THR A 19 -1.63 -4.25 -7.23
N VAL A 20 -0.98 -3.56 -8.16
CA VAL A 20 0.29 -2.86 -7.91
C VAL A 20 0.09 -1.75 -6.88
N ARG A 21 -1.02 -0.99 -6.96
CA ARG A 21 -1.40 0.02 -5.95
C ARG A 21 -1.60 -0.59 -4.57
N LEU A 22 -2.30 -1.72 -4.49
CA LEU A 22 -2.53 -2.44 -3.24
C LEU A 22 -1.22 -2.93 -2.62
N ILE A 23 -0.34 -3.54 -3.42
CA ILE A 23 0.97 -4.03 -2.95
C ILE A 23 1.83 -2.86 -2.48
N ALA A 24 1.92 -1.78 -3.25
CA ALA A 24 2.68 -0.60 -2.88
C ALA A 24 2.13 0.05 -1.60
N ALA A 25 0.81 0.13 -1.45
CA ALA A 25 0.15 0.63 -0.25
C ALA A 25 0.46 -0.24 0.98
N LYS A 26 0.39 -1.57 0.85
CA LYS A 26 0.71 -2.51 1.93
C LYS A 26 2.19 -2.51 2.31
N LEU A 27 3.09 -2.39 1.33
CA LEU A 27 4.52 -2.28 1.57
C LEU A 27 4.89 -0.94 2.22
N TYR A 28 4.18 0.14 1.87
CA TYR A 28 4.28 1.43 2.55
C TYR A 28 3.77 1.35 3.99
N GLU A 29 2.59 0.74 4.23
CA GLU A 29 2.03 0.48 5.56
C GLU A 29 3.01 -0.30 6.45
N ALA A 30 3.68 -1.31 5.88
CA ALA A 30 4.69 -2.11 6.56
C ALA A 30 6.05 -1.38 6.75
N GLY A 31 6.18 -0.12 6.32
CA GLY A 31 7.42 0.66 6.38
C GLY A 31 8.56 0.15 5.49
N LYS A 32 8.26 -0.74 4.53
CA LYS A 32 9.23 -1.34 3.60
C LYS A 32 9.52 -0.43 2.41
N LEU A 33 8.56 0.41 2.03
CA LEU A 33 8.69 1.42 0.98
C LEU A 33 8.47 2.82 1.56
N SER A 34 9.28 3.77 1.10
CA SER A 34 8.98 5.20 1.28
C SER A 34 7.84 5.62 0.36
N LEU A 35 7.12 6.69 0.71
CA LEU A 35 6.04 7.25 -0.12
C LEU A 35 6.50 7.52 -1.58
N ALA A 36 7.74 7.98 -1.75
CA ALA A 36 8.36 8.17 -3.05
C ALA A 36 8.51 6.85 -3.83
N GLN A 37 9.02 5.80 -3.19
CA GLN A 37 9.28 4.51 -3.82
C GLN A 37 7.98 3.77 -4.15
N ALA A 38 6.96 3.90 -3.29
CA ALA A 38 5.65 3.32 -3.54
C ALA A 38 4.92 4.03 -4.70
N ALA A 39 5.00 5.37 -4.78
CA ALA A 39 4.50 6.11 -5.92
C ALA A 39 5.22 5.74 -7.22
N GLU A 40 6.55 5.58 -7.17
CA GLU A 40 7.35 5.12 -8.30
C GLU A 40 6.98 3.68 -8.72
N MET A 41 6.66 2.80 -7.76
CA MET A 41 6.22 1.42 -8.03
C MET A 41 4.87 1.38 -8.74
N CYS A 42 3.98 2.33 -8.46
CA CYS A 42 2.71 2.49 -9.16
C CYS A 42 2.78 3.42 -10.39
N SER A 43 3.99 3.81 -10.81
CA SER A 43 4.22 4.72 -11.94
C SER A 43 3.39 6.02 -11.88
N MET A 44 3.21 6.57 -10.67
CA MET A 44 2.40 7.75 -10.38
C MET A 44 3.18 8.78 -9.59
N LYS A 45 2.62 9.99 -9.43
CA LYS A 45 3.26 11.02 -8.61
C LYS A 45 3.04 10.73 -7.13
N LYS A 46 3.95 11.26 -6.31
CA LYS A 46 3.90 11.16 -4.85
C LYS A 46 2.56 11.62 -4.25
N TRP A 47 1.99 12.67 -4.82
CA TRP A 47 0.71 13.24 -4.38
C TRP A 47 -0.48 12.34 -4.72
N ASP A 48 -0.55 11.83 -5.95
CA ASP A 48 -1.56 10.85 -6.36
C ASP A 48 -1.51 9.58 -5.50
N PHE A 49 -0.31 9.07 -5.18
CA PHE A 49 -0.17 7.92 -4.30
C PHE A 49 -0.62 8.21 -2.87
N ALA A 50 -0.36 9.42 -2.35
CA ALA A 50 -0.82 9.83 -1.04
C ALA A 50 -2.36 9.89 -0.96
N GLU A 51 -3.03 10.36 -2.01
CA GLU A 51 -4.50 10.31 -2.11
C GLU A 51 -5.03 8.87 -2.16
N ILE A 52 -4.35 7.98 -2.89
CA ILE A 52 -4.68 6.56 -2.95
C ILE A 52 -4.52 5.91 -1.57
N LEU A 53 -3.48 6.22 -0.81
CA LEU A 53 -3.31 5.70 0.55
C LEU A 53 -4.47 6.07 1.48
N ILE A 54 -4.96 7.32 1.38
CA ILE A 54 -6.14 7.79 2.11
C ILE A 54 -7.37 6.98 1.69
N ASN A 55 -7.54 6.72 0.39
CA ASN A 55 -8.69 6.03 -0.16
C ASN A 55 -8.68 4.51 0.08
N PHE A 56 -7.50 3.89 0.13
CA PHE A 56 -7.32 2.46 0.42
C PHE A 56 -7.58 2.11 1.89
N GLY A 57 -7.87 3.10 2.74
CA GLY A 57 -8.13 2.87 4.16
C GLY A 57 -7.00 2.08 4.82
N VAL A 58 -5.76 2.31 4.35
CA VAL A 58 -4.53 1.78 4.94
C VAL A 58 -4.57 2.26 6.37
N ASN A 59 -4.91 1.33 7.26
CA ASN A 59 -5.34 1.65 8.60
C ASN A 59 -4.05 2.08 9.29
N TYR A 60 -3.86 3.39 9.45
CA TYR A 60 -2.78 3.99 10.24
C TYR A 60 -2.76 3.49 11.70
N LEU A 61 -3.67 2.58 12.06
CA LEU A 61 -3.99 2.13 13.39
C LEU A 61 -4.08 0.62 13.37
N ASP A 62 -3.04 0.01 13.88
CA ASP A 62 -3.04 -1.34 14.40
C ASP A 62 -4.36 -1.62 15.17
N PRO A 63 -5.07 -2.74 14.92
CA PRO A 63 -6.20 -3.14 15.76
C PRO A 63 -5.79 -3.37 17.23
N SER A 64 -4.48 -3.44 17.52
CA SER A 64 -3.92 -3.52 18.86
C SER A 64 -4.00 -2.21 19.66
N VAL A 65 -4.09 -1.03 19.00
CA VAL A 65 -4.24 0.27 19.69
C VAL A 65 -5.67 0.48 20.21
N LYS A 66 -6.65 -0.19 19.60
CA LYS A 66 -8.06 -0.08 20.02
C LYS A 66 -8.33 -0.72 21.38
N ALA A 67 -7.44 -1.57 21.88
CA ALA A 67 -7.54 -2.17 23.21
C ALA A 67 -7.04 -1.24 24.34
N ASP A 68 -6.28 -0.18 24.01
CA ASP A 68 -5.75 0.77 25.01
C ASP A 68 -6.73 1.93 25.28
N LEU A 69 -7.64 2.23 24.36
CA LEU A 69 -8.58 3.35 24.47
C LEU A 69 -9.91 3.01 25.20
N ASP A 70 -10.08 1.76 25.64
CA ASP A 70 -11.23 1.32 26.46
C ASP A 70 -10.87 1.27 27.96
N ARG A 71 -9.67 1.71 28.32
CA ARG A 71 -9.20 1.89 29.71
C ARG A 71 -8.77 3.34 29.96
N ASP A 72 -9.71 4.28 29.82
CA ASP A 72 -9.69 5.52 30.60
C ASP A 72 -11.13 5.95 30.93
#